data_AF-A0A0E0A9K1-F1
#
_entry.id   AF-A0A0E0A9K1-F1
#
_cell.length_a   1.000
_cell.length_b   1.000
_cell.length_c   1.000
_cell.angle_alpha   90.00
_cell.angle_beta   90.00
_cell.angle_gamma   90.00
#
_symmetry.space_group_name_H-M   'P 1'
#
loop_
_entity.id
_entity.type
_entity.pdbx_description
1 polymer ?
#
loop_
_entity_poly.entity_id
_entity_poly.type
_entity_poly.pdbx_seq_one_letter_code
_entity_poly.pdbx_strand_id
1 'polypeptide(L)'
;MSSTAYTRPSKPPGPAGERRPPRLAKELGRIEPKKLGIGLVAGCCLALLTYISFARLFAIYSPVFESTSLVMKNAPPASTQQNPVLAQQQSKAEDEKDVGEDETDRKVPSFAETTEKNEEEETVTKPCRSFIHTGDEAEATISCDENGVDEGFPYARPPVCELTGDIRISPKEKTMFFVNPSSAGAFDGNGEKKIRPYARKDDFLLPGVVEVIIKSVSSPAIAPACTRTHNVPAVVFSVAGYTDNFFHDNTDVMIPLFLTTSHLAGEVQFLITNFKPWWVHKFTPLLKKLSNYGVINFDKDGEVHCFRRGHLGLYRDRDLIISPHPTRNPRNYSMVDYNRFLRRAFGLPRDSPAVLGDKTGAKPKMLMIERKGTRKLLNLHDVAALCEDLGFAVTVAEAGADVRGFAEKVNAADVLLAVHGAGLTNQIFLPTGAVLVQIVPWGKMDWMATNFYGQPARDMRLRYVEYYVSEEETTLKDKYPRDHYVFKDPMAIHAQGWPALAEIVMKQDVMVNVTRFKPFLLKALDELQE
;
A
#
# COMPACT_ATOMS: atom_id res chain seq x y z
N MET A 1 33.97 -21.20 56.52
CA MET A 1 34.26 -22.61 56.86
C MET A 1 33.67 -23.44 55.72
N SER A 2 34.49 -24.12 54.91
CA SER A 2 34.93 -25.54 55.09
C SER A 2 33.80 -26.52 54.75
N SER A 3 33.94 -27.59 53.95
CA SER A 3 35.08 -28.24 53.23
C SER A 3 34.56 -28.81 51.88
N THR A 4 35.31 -28.95 50.78
CA THR A 4 36.29 -30.02 50.41
C THR A 4 35.81 -31.48 50.65
N ALA A 5 36.18 -32.50 49.88
CA ALA A 5 37.32 -32.70 48.94
C ALA A 5 36.90 -33.65 47.76
N TYR A 6 37.72 -34.06 46.77
CA TYR A 6 39.20 -34.14 46.56
C TYR A 6 39.57 -33.60 45.14
N THR A 7 40.70 -33.82 44.44
CA THR A 7 41.90 -34.72 44.55
C THR A 7 43.13 -34.07 43.86
N ARG A 8 44.26 -34.80 43.72
CA ARG A 8 45.55 -34.38 43.07
C ARG A 8 46.42 -35.62 42.70
N PRO A 9 47.67 -35.54 42.14
CA PRO A 9 48.72 -34.48 41.99
C PRO A 9 48.84 -33.91 40.53
N SER A 10 49.72 -33.00 40.04
CA SER A 10 51.00 -32.29 40.40
C SER A 10 52.34 -33.01 40.08
N LYS A 11 53.52 -32.38 39.80
CA LYS A 11 54.00 -30.99 40.09
C LYS A 11 54.78 -30.26 38.90
N PRO A 12 56.08 -29.81 38.87
CA PRO A 12 56.46 -28.55 38.13
C PRO A 12 57.78 -28.62 37.23
N PRO A 13 58.66 -27.58 36.99
CA PRO A 13 59.02 -27.17 35.59
C PRO A 13 60.48 -26.61 35.29
N GLY A 14 60.71 -26.03 34.07
CA GLY A 14 61.77 -25.05 33.72
C GLY A 14 62.90 -25.54 32.76
N PRO A 15 63.78 -24.68 32.17
CA PRO A 15 63.86 -23.21 32.11
C PRO A 15 63.86 -22.64 30.64
N ALA A 16 64.56 -21.52 30.32
CA ALA A 16 64.44 -20.75 29.06
C ALA A 16 65.76 -20.45 28.30
N GLY A 17 65.72 -20.00 27.02
CA GLY A 17 66.91 -19.57 26.25
C GLY A 17 66.72 -18.96 24.82
N GLU A 18 66.98 -17.65 24.70
CA GLU A 18 67.58 -16.88 23.57
C GLU A 18 67.02 -16.85 22.11
N ARG A 19 67.63 -15.96 21.28
CA ARG A 19 67.12 -15.39 20.01
C ARG A 19 68.00 -15.73 18.79
N ARG A 20 67.42 -15.78 17.57
CA ARG A 20 68.15 -15.57 16.28
C ARG A 20 67.31 -14.81 15.23
N PRO A 21 67.94 -14.08 14.27
CA PRO A 21 67.27 -13.18 13.29
C PRO A 21 66.89 -13.87 11.95
N PRO A 22 66.15 -13.20 11.03
CA PRO A 22 65.45 -13.86 9.93
C PRO A 22 66.25 -14.01 8.63
N ARG A 23 65.78 -14.93 7.75
CA ARG A 23 66.04 -14.91 6.30
C ARG A 23 64.78 -15.29 5.53
N LEU A 24 64.50 -14.54 4.46
CA LEU A 24 63.33 -14.68 3.59
C LEU A 24 63.83 -14.78 2.14
N ALA A 25 63.68 -15.94 1.50
CA ALA A 25 63.67 -16.15 0.05
C ALA A 25 63.55 -17.65 -0.30
N LYS A 26 62.73 -17.97 -1.33
CA LYS A 26 62.58 -19.30 -1.97
C LYS A 26 62.04 -20.42 -1.04
N GLU A 27 60.96 -21.14 -1.35
CA GLU A 27 60.27 -21.34 -2.63
C GLU A 27 58.74 -21.22 -2.52
N LEU A 28 58.12 -20.54 -3.48
CA LEU A 28 56.68 -20.66 -3.77
C LEU A 28 56.42 -20.25 -5.24
N GLY A 29 56.98 -21.04 -6.16
CA GLY A 29 57.23 -20.60 -7.54
C GLY A 29 56.81 -21.58 -8.63
N ARG A 30 55.53 -21.94 -8.71
CA ARG A 30 54.91 -22.51 -9.93
C ARG A 30 53.36 -22.51 -9.93
N ILE A 31 52.77 -21.32 -9.93
CA ILE A 31 51.43 -21.11 -10.51
C ILE A 31 51.63 -20.14 -11.69
N GLU A 32 51.13 -20.49 -12.87
CA GLU A 32 51.36 -19.70 -14.09
C GLU A 32 50.61 -18.36 -14.04
N PRO A 33 51.29 -17.20 -14.14
CA PRO A 33 50.63 -15.89 -14.04
C PRO A 33 49.61 -15.65 -15.18
N LYS A 34 49.76 -16.34 -16.32
CA LYS A 34 48.84 -16.26 -17.46
C LYS A 34 47.40 -16.69 -17.12
N LYS A 35 47.21 -17.64 -16.19
CA LYS A 35 45.85 -18.15 -15.85
C LYS A 35 45.17 -17.32 -14.76
N LEU A 36 45.94 -16.78 -13.82
CA LEU A 36 45.39 -15.92 -12.76
C LEU A 36 44.87 -14.59 -13.33
N GLY A 37 45.60 -13.99 -14.28
CA GLY A 37 45.18 -12.76 -14.96
C GLY A 37 43.88 -12.93 -15.75
N ILE A 38 43.74 -14.02 -16.51
CA ILE A 38 42.51 -14.31 -17.28
C ILE A 38 41.32 -14.55 -16.35
N GLY A 39 41.50 -15.29 -15.25
CA GLY A 39 40.44 -15.51 -14.25
C GLY A 39 39.97 -14.22 -13.58
N LEU A 40 40.91 -13.34 -13.20
CA LEU A 40 40.60 -12.04 -12.61
C LEU A 40 39.90 -11.11 -13.61
N VAL A 41 40.38 -11.02 -14.85
CA VAL A 41 39.75 -10.22 -15.91
C VAL A 41 38.35 -10.75 -16.24
N ALA A 42 38.16 -12.08 -16.36
CA ALA A 42 36.84 -12.66 -16.58
C ALA A 42 35.87 -12.38 -15.43
N GLY A 43 36.33 -12.44 -14.17
CA GLY A 43 35.54 -12.07 -13.00
C GLY A 43 35.15 -10.59 -12.99
N CYS A 44 36.11 -9.69 -13.27
CA CYS A 44 35.85 -8.25 -13.41
C CYS A 44 34.92 -7.93 -14.58
N CYS A 45 35.06 -8.62 -15.72
CA CYS A 45 34.15 -8.48 -16.87
C CYS A 45 32.75 -9.00 -16.55
N LEU A 46 32.59 -10.10 -15.80
CA LEU A 46 31.29 -10.56 -15.33
C LEU A 46 30.65 -9.56 -14.37
N ALA A 47 31.41 -9.03 -13.40
CA ALA A 47 30.95 -7.98 -12.50
C ALA A 47 30.53 -6.70 -13.26
N LEU A 48 31.34 -6.26 -14.23
CA LEU A 48 31.01 -5.13 -15.11
C LEU A 48 29.81 -5.41 -16.00
N LEU A 49 29.66 -6.62 -16.55
CA LEU A 49 28.49 -6.97 -17.37
C LEU A 49 27.22 -7.03 -16.52
N THR A 50 27.26 -7.60 -15.30
CA THR A 50 26.11 -7.53 -14.39
C THR A 50 25.81 -6.09 -13.97
N TYR A 51 26.83 -5.29 -13.65
CA TYR A 51 26.65 -3.87 -13.31
C TYR A 51 26.09 -3.07 -14.48
N ILE A 52 26.55 -3.31 -15.72
CA ILE A 52 26.04 -2.66 -16.93
C ILE A 52 24.63 -3.16 -17.28
N SER A 53 24.29 -4.42 -17.03
CA SER A 53 22.91 -4.93 -17.16
C SER A 53 21.97 -4.27 -16.14
N PHE A 54 22.37 -4.15 -14.87
CA PHE A 54 21.61 -3.41 -13.85
C PHE A 54 21.54 -1.90 -14.17
N ALA A 55 22.65 -1.28 -14.60
CA ALA A 55 22.69 0.13 -14.97
C ALA A 55 21.89 0.43 -16.24
N ARG A 56 21.81 -0.50 -17.21
CA ARG A 56 20.87 -0.45 -18.33
C ARG A 56 19.43 -0.58 -17.85
N LEU A 57 19.15 -1.48 -16.88
CA LEU A 57 17.84 -1.58 -16.23
C LEU A 57 17.43 -0.29 -15.49
N PHE A 58 18.37 0.52 -14.98
CA PHE A 58 18.07 1.85 -14.45
C PHE A 58 17.99 2.95 -15.53
N ALA A 59 18.87 2.92 -16.53
CA ALA A 59 18.93 3.94 -17.57
C ALA A 59 17.79 3.85 -18.61
N ILE A 60 17.28 2.65 -18.90
CA ILE A 60 16.13 2.45 -19.79
C ILE A 60 14.82 3.02 -19.19
N TYR A 61 14.78 3.20 -17.87
CA TYR A 61 13.68 3.87 -17.15
C TYR A 61 13.88 5.40 -17.02
N SER A 62 14.87 5.99 -17.71
CA SER A 62 15.17 7.43 -17.64
C SER A 62 15.37 8.02 -19.04
N PRO A 63 14.28 8.53 -19.64
CA PRO A 63 14.19 9.98 -19.80
C PRO A 63 12.83 10.52 -19.32
N VAL A 64 12.82 11.48 -18.39
CA VAL A 64 11.60 11.84 -17.63
C VAL A 64 10.94 13.17 -18.02
N PHE A 65 9.85 13.04 -18.78
CA PHE A 65 8.54 13.72 -18.71
C PHE A 65 8.44 15.19 -18.27
N GLU A 66 8.00 16.00 -19.23
CA GLU A 66 7.63 17.42 -19.16
C GLU A 66 6.26 17.67 -18.46
N SER A 67 5.46 16.62 -18.28
CA SER A 67 4.04 16.65 -17.94
C SER A 67 3.69 17.08 -16.51
N THR A 68 4.62 17.01 -15.54
CA THR A 68 4.34 17.37 -14.14
C THR A 68 4.01 18.85 -13.93
N SER A 69 4.37 19.70 -14.89
CA SER A 69 4.06 21.13 -14.93
C SER A 69 2.56 21.46 -14.99
N LEU A 70 1.69 20.49 -15.33
CA LEU A 70 0.24 20.67 -15.39
C LEU A 70 -0.46 20.42 -14.05
N VAL A 71 0.00 19.45 -13.26
CA VAL A 71 -0.65 19.07 -11.97
C VAL A 71 -0.61 20.24 -10.97
N MET A 72 0.48 21.01 -10.96
CA MET A 72 0.63 22.16 -10.04
C MET A 72 -0.22 23.38 -10.43
N LYS A 73 -0.82 23.43 -11.62
CA LYS A 73 -1.65 24.58 -12.06
C LYS A 73 -3.08 24.55 -11.52
N ASN A 74 -3.53 23.41 -11.01
CA ASN A 74 -4.92 23.19 -10.57
C ASN A 74 -5.06 23.11 -9.03
N ALA A 75 -4.07 23.60 -8.28
CA ALA A 75 -4.17 23.73 -6.83
C ALA A 75 -5.02 24.97 -6.47
N PRO A 76 -6.06 24.85 -5.61
CA PRO A 76 -6.76 26.01 -5.05
C PRO A 76 -5.79 26.88 -4.23
N PRO A 77 -6.00 28.21 -4.15
CA PRO A 77 -5.19 29.07 -3.31
C PRO A 77 -5.30 28.67 -1.84
N ALA A 78 -4.17 28.68 -1.12
CA ALA A 78 -4.09 28.24 0.26
C ALA A 78 -4.98 29.10 1.19
N SER A 79 -5.73 28.45 2.08
CA SER A 79 -6.56 29.11 3.09
C SER A 79 -5.70 29.88 4.09
N THR A 80 -5.87 31.20 4.16
CA THR A 80 -5.15 32.09 5.09
C THR A 80 -5.39 31.68 6.54
N GLN A 81 -4.32 31.63 7.35
CA GLN A 81 -4.43 31.44 8.79
C GLN A 81 -5.18 32.60 9.44
N GLN A 82 -6.14 32.29 10.32
CA GLN A 82 -6.69 33.22 11.29
C GLN A 82 -6.45 32.68 12.70
N ASN A 83 -5.70 33.44 13.51
CA ASN A 83 -5.59 33.18 14.94
C ASN A 83 -6.84 33.73 15.67
N PRO A 84 -7.32 33.07 16.73
CA PRO A 84 -8.50 33.53 17.46
C PRO A 84 -8.18 34.78 18.30
N VAL A 85 -9.08 35.76 18.25
CA VAL A 85 -9.11 36.90 19.19
C VAL A 85 -10.46 36.89 19.89
N LEU A 86 -10.44 36.86 21.22
CA LEU A 86 -11.63 36.88 22.06
C LEU A 86 -12.04 38.33 22.34
N ALA A 87 -13.29 38.69 22.03
CA ALA A 87 -13.93 39.95 22.42
C ALA A 87 -15.42 39.71 22.72
N GLN A 88 -16.02 40.54 23.58
CA GLN A 88 -17.29 40.21 24.25
C GLN A 88 -18.48 41.07 23.82
N GLN A 89 -19.65 40.41 23.83
CA GLN A 89 -20.94 40.92 24.33
C GLN A 89 -21.78 41.98 23.58
N GLN A 90 -23.09 41.85 23.83
CA GLN A 90 -24.19 42.84 23.76
C GLN A 90 -24.69 43.33 22.38
N SER A 91 -25.98 43.69 22.19
CA SER A 91 -27.27 43.11 22.64
C SER A 91 -28.45 43.99 22.18
N LYS A 92 -29.48 43.38 21.54
CA LYS A 92 -30.92 43.75 21.48
C LYS A 92 -31.59 42.82 20.43
N ALA A 93 -32.75 42.17 20.61
CA ALA A 93 -33.99 42.39 21.37
C ALA A 93 -35.03 43.30 20.66
N GLU A 94 -36.32 43.07 20.95
CA GLU A 94 -37.57 43.46 20.23
C GLU A 94 -38.04 42.42 19.16
N ASP A 95 -39.25 41.85 19.12
CA ASP A 95 -40.33 41.48 20.09
C ASP A 95 -41.21 40.39 19.41
N GLU A 96 -41.58 39.24 19.98
CA GLU A 96 -42.54 38.90 21.07
C GLU A 96 -44.04 38.79 20.67
N LYS A 97 -44.56 37.54 20.63
CA LYS A 97 -45.84 36.99 21.19
C LYS A 97 -46.06 35.53 20.70
N ASP A 98 -46.31 34.49 21.51
CA ASP A 98 -47.25 34.25 22.64
C ASP A 98 -48.69 33.99 22.15
N VAL A 99 -49.47 32.95 22.51
CA VAL A 99 -49.48 31.90 23.59
C VAL A 99 -49.54 30.49 22.93
N GLY A 100 -49.26 29.30 23.50
CA GLY A 100 -48.75 28.84 24.82
C GLY A 100 -49.46 27.55 25.32
N GLU A 101 -48.75 26.68 26.08
CA GLU A 101 -49.21 25.46 26.83
C GLU A 101 -49.79 24.28 25.99
N ASP A 102 -49.71 22.98 26.37
CA ASP A 102 -49.62 22.32 27.70
C ASP A 102 -48.85 20.94 27.63
N GLU A 103 -48.65 20.25 28.76
CA GLU A 103 -47.98 18.93 28.89
C GLU A 103 -48.85 17.72 28.47
N THR A 104 -48.24 16.57 28.11
CA THR A 104 -48.29 15.33 28.94
C THR A 104 -47.61 14.07 28.35
N ASP A 105 -46.76 13.49 29.19
CA ASP A 105 -46.49 12.06 29.49
C ASP A 105 -46.92 10.87 28.56
N ARG A 106 -45.91 10.11 28.12
CA ARG A 106 -45.80 8.62 28.06
C ARG A 106 -46.62 7.72 27.10
N LYS A 107 -45.86 6.75 26.57
CA LYS A 107 -46.03 5.26 26.57
C LYS A 107 -46.23 4.52 25.23
N VAL A 108 -45.68 3.30 25.22
CA VAL A 108 -45.66 2.28 24.16
C VAL A 108 -46.55 1.09 24.56
N PRO A 109 -47.27 0.47 23.61
CA PRO A 109 -47.46 -0.98 23.53
C PRO A 109 -46.88 -1.53 22.20
N SER A 110 -46.32 -2.75 22.07
CA SER A 110 -46.55 -4.08 22.68
C SER A 110 -47.48 -5.00 21.87
N PHE A 111 -47.12 -6.29 21.80
CA PHE A 111 -47.70 -7.35 20.95
C PHE A 111 -49.03 -7.94 21.45
N ALA A 112 -49.84 -8.48 20.52
CA ALA A 112 -50.81 -9.59 20.65
C ALA A 112 -51.43 -9.90 19.26
N GLU A 113 -52.12 -11.02 18.98
CA GLU A 113 -51.81 -12.46 19.18
C GLU A 113 -52.84 -13.32 18.39
N THR A 114 -52.43 -14.45 17.75
CA THR A 114 -53.25 -15.62 17.31
C THR A 114 -54.52 -15.39 16.42
N THR A 115 -55.25 -16.36 15.84
CA THR A 115 -55.17 -17.85 15.79
C THR A 115 -55.62 -18.43 14.43
N GLU A 116 -55.24 -19.69 14.22
CA GLU A 116 -55.48 -20.67 13.12
C GLU A 116 -56.90 -20.85 12.53
N LYS A 117 -56.97 -21.43 11.31
CA LYS A 117 -57.66 -22.74 11.12
C LYS A 117 -57.32 -23.53 9.84
N ASN A 118 -57.22 -24.84 10.06
CA ASN A 118 -57.18 -26.06 9.23
C ASN A 118 -58.15 -26.08 8.01
N GLU A 119 -58.11 -27.00 7.04
CA GLU A 119 -57.16 -28.04 6.53
C GLU A 119 -57.77 -28.57 5.21
N GLU A 120 -56.98 -29.11 4.27
CA GLU A 120 -57.22 -30.42 3.62
C GLU A 120 -56.08 -30.78 2.65
N GLU A 121 -55.85 -32.09 2.45
CA GLU A 121 -54.73 -32.66 1.70
C GLU A 121 -55.25 -33.66 0.66
N GLU A 122 -54.97 -33.44 -0.64
CA GLU A 122 -55.28 -34.41 -1.69
C GLU A 122 -54.03 -34.74 -2.52
N THR A 123 -53.75 -36.03 -2.68
CA THR A 123 -52.49 -36.54 -3.26
C THR A 123 -52.70 -37.21 -4.61
N VAL A 124 -52.02 -36.71 -5.64
CA VAL A 124 -51.99 -37.32 -6.99
C VAL A 124 -50.54 -37.47 -7.45
N THR A 125 -50.17 -38.67 -7.92
CA THR A 125 -48.77 -39.03 -8.17
C THR A 125 -48.41 -39.21 -9.66
N LYS A 126 -47.20 -38.76 -10.02
CA LYS A 126 -46.41 -39.10 -11.24
C LYS A 126 -46.91 -38.49 -12.57
N PRO A 127 -46.06 -38.42 -13.62
CA PRO A 127 -44.66 -38.90 -13.71
C PRO A 127 -43.61 -37.79 -13.94
N CYS A 128 -42.33 -38.17 -13.82
CA CYS A 128 -41.20 -37.32 -14.21
C CYS A 128 -41.30 -36.86 -15.66
N ARG A 129 -41.00 -35.58 -15.92
CA ARG A 129 -40.65 -35.07 -17.25
C ARG A 129 -39.24 -34.49 -17.18
N SER A 130 -38.38 -34.88 -18.12
CA SER A 130 -36.99 -34.43 -18.16
C SER A 130 -36.93 -32.94 -18.49
N PHE A 131 -36.52 -32.11 -17.53
CA PHE A 131 -36.17 -30.72 -17.80
C PHE A 131 -34.88 -30.67 -18.60
N ILE A 132 -35.02 -30.52 -19.92
CA ILE A 132 -33.95 -30.00 -20.76
C ILE A 132 -33.76 -28.55 -20.31
N HIS A 133 -32.65 -28.26 -19.64
CA HIS A 133 -32.22 -26.88 -19.43
C HIS A 133 -31.78 -26.31 -20.78
N THR A 134 -32.72 -25.73 -21.51
CA THR A 134 -32.44 -24.57 -22.36
C THR A 134 -31.99 -23.46 -21.41
N GLY A 135 -30.67 -23.34 -21.21
CA GLY A 135 -30.13 -22.24 -20.42
C GLY A 135 -30.35 -20.93 -21.17
N ASP A 136 -30.76 -19.88 -20.45
CA ASP A 136 -30.73 -18.53 -20.99
C ASP A 136 -29.31 -18.21 -21.45
N GLU A 137 -29.15 -17.86 -22.73
CA GLU A 137 -27.91 -17.29 -23.25
C GLU A 137 -27.80 -15.85 -22.75
N ALA A 138 -27.37 -15.71 -21.50
CA ALA A 138 -27.15 -14.42 -20.84
C ALA A 138 -26.28 -13.52 -21.72
N GLU A 139 -26.80 -12.34 -22.04
CA GLU A 139 -26.32 -11.49 -23.13
C GLU A 139 -24.83 -11.10 -22.95
N ALA A 140 -24.05 -11.30 -24.01
CA ALA A 140 -22.62 -11.05 -24.00
C ALA A 140 -22.33 -9.54 -23.98
N THR A 141 -22.04 -9.03 -22.79
CA THR A 141 -21.96 -7.61 -22.46
C THR A 141 -20.58 -7.21 -21.96
N ILE A 142 -20.09 -6.04 -22.40
CA ILE A 142 -18.85 -5.42 -21.92
C ILE A 142 -19.12 -3.97 -21.53
N SER A 143 -18.62 -3.59 -20.36
CA SER A 143 -18.60 -2.22 -19.87
C SER A 143 -17.16 -1.81 -19.58
N CYS A 144 -16.77 -0.61 -20.00
CA CYS A 144 -15.42 -0.09 -19.80
C CYS A 144 -15.46 1.34 -19.26
N ASP A 145 -14.82 1.58 -18.12
CA ASP A 145 -14.57 2.93 -17.62
C ASP A 145 -13.21 3.40 -18.15
N GLU A 146 -13.24 4.37 -19.07
CA GLU A 146 -12.06 4.99 -19.67
C GLU A 146 -11.99 6.49 -19.36
N ASN A 147 -12.78 6.97 -18.39
CA ASN A 147 -12.81 8.37 -17.95
C ASN A 147 -11.49 8.71 -17.23
N GLY A 148 -10.48 9.03 -18.03
CA GLY A 148 -9.08 9.07 -17.61
C GLY A 148 -8.70 10.21 -16.67
N VAL A 149 -9.62 11.15 -16.39
CA VAL A 149 -9.46 12.26 -15.44
C VAL A 149 -10.83 12.50 -14.79
N ASP A 150 -10.87 12.60 -13.46
CA ASP A 150 -12.04 13.11 -12.72
C ASP A 150 -11.73 14.53 -12.22
N GLU A 151 -12.73 15.41 -12.09
CA GLU A 151 -12.51 16.75 -11.53
C GLU A 151 -12.03 16.67 -10.07
N GLY A 152 -11.06 17.54 -9.70
CA GLY A 152 -10.45 17.54 -8.37
C GLY A 152 -9.56 16.33 -8.03
N PHE A 153 -9.36 15.39 -8.96
CA PHE A 153 -8.59 14.17 -8.75
C PHE A 153 -7.19 14.29 -9.43
N PRO A 154 -6.07 14.24 -8.69
CA PRO A 154 -4.76 14.68 -9.19
C PRO A 154 -3.98 13.68 -10.07
N TYR A 155 -4.60 12.56 -10.47
CA TYR A 155 -3.95 11.49 -11.25
C TYR A 155 -4.78 11.08 -12.46
N ALA A 156 -4.16 10.53 -13.49
CA ALA A 156 -4.92 9.88 -14.54
C ALA A 156 -5.47 8.53 -14.04
N ARG A 157 -6.72 8.21 -14.37
CA ARG A 157 -7.36 6.93 -14.01
C ARG A 157 -6.98 5.83 -15.01
N PRO A 158 -6.72 4.58 -14.56
CA PRO A 158 -6.49 3.46 -15.45
C PRO A 158 -7.80 3.09 -16.18
N PRO A 159 -7.75 2.62 -17.44
CA PRO A 159 -8.91 2.02 -18.06
C PRO A 159 -9.21 0.66 -17.42
N VAL A 160 -10.48 0.39 -17.15
CA VAL A 160 -10.97 -0.86 -16.53
C VAL A 160 -12.16 -1.37 -17.33
N CYS A 161 -12.23 -2.68 -17.60
CA CYS A 161 -13.42 -3.29 -18.21
C CYS A 161 -13.95 -4.49 -17.41
N GLU A 162 -15.27 -4.54 -17.23
CA GLU A 162 -16.03 -5.71 -16.77
C GLU A 162 -16.71 -6.38 -17.99
N LEU A 163 -16.68 -7.71 -18.04
CA LEU A 163 -17.20 -8.54 -19.13
C LEU A 163 -18.08 -9.68 -18.57
N THR A 164 -19.19 -9.98 -19.25
CA THR A 164 -20.05 -11.16 -19.00
C THR A 164 -20.39 -11.84 -20.32
N GLY A 165 -20.19 -13.16 -20.43
CA GLY A 165 -20.35 -13.93 -21.67
C GLY A 165 -19.34 -15.09 -21.77
N ASP A 166 -19.12 -15.67 -22.96
CA ASP A 166 -18.00 -16.62 -23.17
C ASP A 166 -16.69 -15.84 -23.35
N ILE A 167 -15.84 -15.89 -22.31
CA ILE A 167 -14.57 -15.17 -22.21
C ILE A 167 -13.45 -16.20 -22.14
N ARG A 168 -12.52 -16.17 -23.10
CA ARG A 168 -11.40 -17.12 -23.19
C ARG A 168 -10.07 -16.40 -23.13
N ILE A 169 -9.32 -16.61 -22.06
CA ILE A 169 -8.06 -15.93 -21.80
C ILE A 169 -6.93 -16.84 -22.25
N SER A 170 -6.17 -16.38 -23.25
CA SER A 170 -4.92 -17.00 -23.74
C SER A 170 -3.74 -16.14 -23.28
N PRO A 171 -3.04 -16.51 -22.20
CA PRO A 171 -1.92 -15.71 -21.66
C PRO A 171 -0.74 -15.66 -22.63
N LYS A 172 -0.49 -16.78 -23.32
CA LYS A 172 0.45 -16.93 -24.45
C LYS A 172 0.24 -15.89 -25.56
N GLU A 173 -1.00 -15.58 -25.90
CA GLU A 173 -1.37 -14.56 -26.90
C GLU A 173 -1.66 -13.19 -26.27
N LYS A 174 -1.54 -13.07 -24.94
CA LYS A 174 -1.92 -11.90 -24.14
C LYS A 174 -3.33 -11.38 -24.44
N THR A 175 -4.24 -12.28 -24.78
CA THR A 175 -5.55 -11.95 -25.37
C THR A 175 -6.69 -12.57 -24.56
N MET A 176 -7.68 -11.75 -24.24
CA MET A 176 -9.00 -12.13 -23.74
C MET A 176 -9.97 -12.12 -24.92
N PHE A 177 -10.17 -13.29 -25.53
CA PHE A 177 -11.20 -13.45 -26.57
C PHE A 177 -12.58 -13.35 -25.94
N PHE A 178 -13.46 -12.57 -26.55
CA PHE A 178 -14.83 -12.35 -26.09
C PHE A 178 -15.80 -12.66 -27.23
N VAL A 179 -16.66 -13.65 -27.01
CA VAL A 179 -17.48 -14.24 -28.08
C VAL A 179 -18.85 -13.57 -28.16
N ASN A 180 -19.26 -13.21 -29.38
CA ASN A 180 -20.56 -12.65 -29.74
C ASN A 180 -21.02 -11.41 -28.91
N PRO A 181 -20.16 -10.40 -28.64
CA PRO A 181 -20.57 -9.23 -27.87
C PRO A 181 -21.69 -8.42 -28.53
N SER A 182 -22.77 -8.15 -27.80
CA SER A 182 -23.84 -7.22 -28.21
C SER A 182 -23.40 -5.75 -28.20
N SER A 183 -22.38 -5.41 -27.39
CA SER A 183 -21.99 -4.03 -27.09
C SER A 183 -21.23 -3.37 -28.24
N ALA A 184 -21.96 -2.82 -29.22
CA ALA A 184 -21.39 -2.00 -30.28
C ALA A 184 -20.63 -0.77 -29.72
N GLY A 185 -19.47 -0.45 -30.29
CA GLY A 185 -18.62 0.67 -29.88
C GLY A 185 -17.56 0.37 -28.80
N ALA A 186 -17.56 -0.83 -28.20
CA ALA A 186 -16.56 -1.21 -27.21
C ALA A 186 -15.18 -1.62 -27.78
N PHE A 187 -14.95 -1.51 -29.10
CA PHE A 187 -13.78 -2.03 -29.81
C PHE A 187 -13.32 -1.09 -30.93
N ASP A 188 -12.06 -1.21 -31.33
CA ASP A 188 -11.50 -0.55 -32.51
C ASP A 188 -12.00 -1.18 -33.83
N GLY A 189 -11.56 -0.64 -34.97
CA GLY A 189 -11.92 -1.15 -36.30
C GLY A 189 -11.43 -2.58 -36.63
N ASN A 190 -10.61 -3.19 -35.76
CA ASN A 190 -10.16 -4.58 -35.87
C ASN A 190 -10.92 -5.52 -34.90
N GLY A 191 -11.85 -4.99 -34.11
CA GLY A 191 -12.52 -5.73 -33.02
C GLY A 191 -11.67 -5.85 -31.75
N GLU A 192 -10.66 -5.00 -31.55
CA GLU A 192 -9.74 -5.05 -30.40
C GLU A 192 -9.88 -3.85 -29.45
N LYS A 193 -9.65 -4.08 -28.15
CA LYS A 193 -9.41 -3.03 -27.14
C LYS A 193 -8.15 -3.38 -26.36
N LYS A 194 -7.23 -2.43 -26.19
CA LYS A 194 -5.89 -2.63 -25.62
C LYS A 194 -5.79 -1.97 -24.26
N ILE A 195 -5.52 -2.76 -23.22
CA ILE A 195 -5.45 -2.30 -21.83
C ILE A 195 -4.15 -2.75 -21.19
N ARG A 196 -3.54 -1.84 -20.41
CA ARG A 196 -2.39 -2.10 -19.54
C ARG A 196 -2.92 -2.17 -18.12
N PRO A 197 -3.15 -3.37 -17.54
CA PRO A 197 -4.00 -3.54 -16.37
C PRO A 197 -3.24 -3.27 -15.04
N TYR A 198 -2.47 -2.19 -15.00
CA TYR A 198 -1.82 -1.65 -13.80
C TYR A 198 -2.67 -0.48 -13.28
N ALA A 199 -2.87 -0.36 -11.97
CA ALA A 199 -3.86 0.58 -11.44
C ALA A 199 -3.45 2.06 -11.55
N ARG A 200 -2.19 2.37 -11.90
CA ARG A 200 -1.69 3.75 -12.06
C ARG A 200 -1.36 4.05 -13.51
N LYS A 201 -1.87 5.17 -14.02
CA LYS A 201 -1.66 5.64 -15.40
C LYS A 201 -0.63 6.79 -15.43
N ASP A 202 0.60 6.48 -15.01
CA ASP A 202 1.76 7.35 -15.24
C ASP A 202 2.36 6.94 -16.60
N ASP A 203 2.36 7.84 -17.59
CA ASP A 203 2.70 7.50 -19.00
C ASP A 203 4.03 6.75 -19.17
N PHE A 204 4.99 7.02 -18.29
CA PHE A 204 6.34 6.45 -18.32
C PHE A 204 6.46 5.03 -17.79
N LEU A 205 5.50 4.58 -16.99
CA LEU A 205 5.43 3.19 -16.52
C LEU A 205 4.79 2.30 -17.58
N LEU A 206 3.90 2.85 -18.41
CA LEU A 206 3.09 2.11 -19.37
C LEU A 206 3.92 1.24 -20.35
N PRO A 207 5.09 1.66 -20.88
CA PRO A 207 5.95 0.79 -21.70
C PRO A 207 6.46 -0.47 -20.97
N GLY A 208 6.51 -0.45 -19.63
CA GLY A 208 6.88 -1.60 -18.80
C GLY A 208 5.69 -2.48 -18.37
N VAL A 209 4.44 -2.03 -18.58
CA VAL A 209 3.24 -2.82 -18.27
C VAL A 209 2.90 -3.73 -19.45
N VAL A 210 2.69 -5.03 -19.19
CA VAL A 210 2.16 -5.96 -20.20
C VAL A 210 0.77 -5.51 -20.63
N GLU A 211 0.67 -5.13 -21.90
CA GLU A 211 -0.60 -4.89 -22.57
C GLU A 211 -1.35 -6.21 -22.81
N VAL A 212 -2.65 -6.19 -22.55
CA VAL A 212 -3.59 -7.29 -22.75
C VAL A 212 -4.68 -6.80 -23.72
N ILE A 213 -5.00 -7.62 -24.70
CA ILE A 213 -5.98 -7.32 -25.74
C ILE A 213 -7.30 -7.98 -25.39
N ILE A 214 -8.41 -7.22 -25.31
CA ILE A 214 -9.75 -7.80 -25.40
C ILE A 214 -10.09 -7.89 -26.90
N LYS A 215 -10.44 -9.07 -27.39
CA LYS A 215 -10.69 -9.32 -28.82
C LYS A 215 -12.07 -9.90 -29.06
N SER A 216 -12.93 -9.13 -29.72
CA SER A 216 -14.25 -9.57 -30.19
C SER A 216 -14.10 -10.65 -31.26
N VAL A 217 -14.91 -11.72 -31.16
CA VAL A 217 -15.04 -12.74 -32.21
C VAL A 217 -16.49 -13.16 -32.42
N SER A 218 -16.85 -13.48 -33.66
CA SER A 218 -18.23 -13.74 -34.10
C SER A 218 -18.69 -15.20 -33.98
N SER A 219 -17.91 -16.09 -33.37
CA SER A 219 -18.38 -17.41 -32.95
C SER A 219 -17.44 -18.11 -31.95
N PRO A 220 -17.97 -19.09 -31.17
CA PRO A 220 -17.18 -20.01 -30.34
C PRO A 220 -16.07 -20.79 -31.07
N ALA A 221 -16.13 -20.89 -32.41
CA ALA A 221 -15.20 -21.64 -33.24
C ALA A 221 -14.00 -20.82 -33.75
N ILE A 222 -14.07 -19.49 -33.63
CA ILE A 222 -12.96 -18.57 -33.97
C ILE A 222 -12.07 -18.31 -32.74
N ALA A 223 -12.65 -18.30 -31.55
CA ALA A 223 -11.88 -18.27 -30.29
C ALA A 223 -11.11 -19.59 -30.09
N PRO A 224 -9.93 -19.56 -29.44
CA PRO A 224 -9.20 -20.78 -29.10
C PRO A 224 -10.03 -21.70 -28.19
N ALA A 225 -9.78 -23.00 -28.27
CA ALA A 225 -10.48 -24.01 -27.47
C ALA A 225 -10.05 -23.93 -25.99
N CYS A 226 -11.02 -24.06 -25.08
CA CYS A 226 -10.77 -24.10 -23.64
C CYS A 226 -9.92 -25.30 -23.25
N THR A 227 -8.80 -25.08 -22.57
CA THR A 227 -8.05 -26.17 -21.90
C THR A 227 -8.43 -26.29 -20.43
N ARG A 228 -8.87 -25.19 -19.80
CA ARG A 228 -9.57 -25.21 -18.50
C ARG A 228 -10.78 -24.28 -18.50
N THR A 229 -11.80 -24.67 -17.75
CA THR A 229 -13.03 -23.91 -17.56
C THR A 229 -13.21 -23.59 -16.08
N HIS A 230 -13.63 -22.36 -15.77
CA HIS A 230 -13.74 -21.82 -14.41
C HIS A 230 -15.15 -21.27 -14.19
N ASN A 231 -15.76 -21.62 -13.06
CA ASN A 231 -17.13 -21.20 -12.71
C ASN A 231 -17.17 -19.87 -11.93
N VAL A 232 -16.00 -19.33 -11.57
CA VAL A 232 -15.80 -18.03 -10.91
C VAL A 232 -15.37 -16.95 -11.91
N PRO A 233 -15.46 -15.64 -11.58
CA PRO A 233 -14.94 -14.58 -12.45
C PRO A 233 -13.41 -14.60 -12.55
N ALA A 234 -12.87 -14.20 -13.70
CA ALA A 234 -11.45 -13.85 -13.83
C ALA A 234 -11.19 -12.40 -13.42
N VAL A 235 -10.04 -12.14 -12.79
CA VAL A 235 -9.48 -10.79 -12.64
C VAL A 235 -8.03 -10.80 -13.14
N VAL A 236 -7.78 -10.01 -14.18
CA VAL A 236 -6.47 -9.88 -14.84
C VAL A 236 -5.85 -8.53 -14.47
N PHE A 237 -4.72 -8.56 -13.78
CA PHE A 237 -4.03 -7.35 -13.31
C PHE A 237 -2.51 -7.49 -13.37
N SER A 238 -1.81 -6.35 -13.35
CA SER A 238 -0.36 -6.27 -13.49
C SER A 238 0.32 -5.96 -12.15
N VAL A 239 1.49 -6.56 -11.91
CA VAL A 239 2.44 -6.16 -10.86
C VAL A 239 3.71 -5.53 -11.44
N ALA A 240 3.52 -4.69 -12.46
CA ALA A 240 4.54 -3.82 -13.05
C ALA A 240 4.82 -2.57 -12.19
N GLY A 241 5.26 -1.49 -12.84
CA GLY A 241 5.43 -0.17 -12.25
C GLY A 241 6.35 -0.16 -11.04
N TYR A 242 5.90 0.51 -9.97
CA TYR A 242 6.67 0.77 -8.76
C TYR A 242 6.61 -0.34 -7.69
N THR A 243 5.91 -1.45 -7.96
CA THR A 243 5.78 -2.56 -6.99
C THR A 243 7.13 -3.21 -6.69
N ASP A 244 7.38 -3.45 -5.39
CA ASP A 244 8.68 -3.53 -4.66
C ASP A 244 8.74 -2.43 -3.58
N ASN A 245 8.30 -1.20 -3.91
CA ASN A 245 8.05 -0.17 -2.90
C ASN A 245 6.74 -0.45 -2.16
N PHE A 246 6.80 -0.58 -0.83
CA PHE A 246 5.64 -0.95 0.00
C PHE A 246 4.46 0.04 -0.05
N PHE A 247 4.70 1.32 -0.38
CA PHE A 247 3.62 2.27 -0.68
C PHE A 247 2.83 1.81 -1.91
N HIS A 248 3.52 1.60 -3.03
CA HIS A 248 2.92 1.20 -4.31
C HIS A 248 2.39 -0.23 -4.33
N ASP A 249 2.99 -1.15 -3.58
CA ASP A 249 2.39 -2.48 -3.36
C ASP A 249 0.96 -2.38 -2.79
N ASN A 250 0.70 -1.35 -1.97
CA ASN A 250 -0.64 -1.07 -1.43
C ASN A 250 -1.49 -0.20 -2.36
N THR A 251 -0.98 0.95 -2.79
CA THR A 251 -1.76 1.97 -3.54
C THR A 251 -2.02 1.59 -5.00
N ASP A 252 -1.11 0.86 -5.63
CA ASP A 252 -1.20 0.48 -7.04
C ASP A 252 -1.67 -0.97 -7.24
N VAL A 253 -1.76 -1.78 -6.16
CA VAL A 253 -2.24 -3.17 -6.25
C VAL A 253 -3.15 -3.63 -5.10
N MET A 254 -2.72 -3.71 -3.83
CA MET A 254 -3.55 -4.39 -2.80
C MET A 254 -4.89 -3.69 -2.51
N ILE A 255 -4.91 -2.35 -2.44
CA ILE A 255 -6.15 -1.59 -2.27
C ILE A 255 -7.03 -1.69 -3.53
N PRO A 256 -6.51 -1.45 -4.76
CA PRO A 256 -7.26 -1.70 -5.99
C PRO A 256 -7.84 -3.12 -6.13
N LEU A 257 -7.07 -4.14 -5.71
CA LEU A 257 -7.50 -5.53 -5.74
C LEU A 257 -8.60 -5.78 -4.70
N PHE A 258 -8.48 -5.25 -3.49
CA PHE A 258 -9.54 -5.31 -2.49
C PHE A 258 -10.85 -4.67 -2.98
N LEU A 259 -10.80 -3.45 -3.53
CA LEU A 259 -11.96 -2.76 -4.12
C LEU A 259 -12.65 -3.60 -5.20
N THR A 260 -11.84 -4.19 -6.08
CA THR A 260 -12.30 -5.02 -7.20
C THR A 260 -12.90 -6.34 -6.73
N THR A 261 -12.35 -6.98 -5.69
CA THR A 261 -12.57 -8.42 -5.43
C THR A 261 -13.22 -8.77 -4.10
N SER A 262 -13.24 -7.89 -3.10
CA SER A 262 -13.75 -8.21 -1.75
C SER A 262 -15.21 -8.69 -1.76
N HIS A 263 -16.02 -8.24 -2.73
CA HIS A 263 -17.42 -8.63 -2.88
C HIS A 263 -17.63 -10.07 -3.38
N LEU A 264 -16.58 -10.71 -3.92
CA LEU A 264 -16.62 -12.08 -4.45
C LEU A 264 -16.31 -13.13 -3.37
N ALA A 265 -15.98 -12.72 -2.15
CA ALA A 265 -15.83 -13.59 -0.97
C ALA A 265 -14.86 -14.79 -1.12
N GLY A 266 -13.89 -14.70 -2.04
CA GLY A 266 -12.95 -15.78 -2.38
C GLY A 266 -13.24 -16.47 -3.73
N GLU A 267 -14.46 -16.33 -4.25
CA GLU A 267 -14.91 -16.94 -5.50
C GLU A 267 -14.48 -16.11 -6.71
N VAL A 268 -13.17 -16.09 -6.96
CA VAL A 268 -12.51 -15.32 -8.03
C VAL A 268 -11.16 -15.94 -8.39
N GLN A 269 -10.84 -16.00 -9.69
CA GLN A 269 -9.56 -16.49 -10.20
C GLN A 269 -8.66 -15.31 -10.59
N PHE A 270 -7.47 -15.22 -9.99
CA PHE A 270 -6.47 -14.20 -10.33
C PHE A 270 -5.52 -14.69 -11.42
N LEU A 271 -5.26 -13.82 -12.40
CA LEU A 271 -4.20 -13.98 -13.40
C LEU A 271 -3.32 -12.73 -13.35
N ILE A 272 -2.04 -12.89 -13.02
CA ILE A 272 -1.13 -11.75 -12.81
C ILE A 272 -0.14 -11.63 -13.98
N THR A 273 -0.13 -10.45 -14.62
CA THR A 273 0.86 -10.05 -15.63
C THR A 273 2.05 -9.32 -14.98
N ASN A 274 3.19 -9.28 -15.66
CA ASN A 274 4.47 -8.80 -15.09
C ASN A 274 4.86 -9.58 -13.81
N PHE A 275 4.64 -10.88 -13.80
CA PHE A 275 4.60 -11.74 -12.61
C PHE A 275 5.91 -11.75 -11.82
N LYS A 276 5.85 -11.26 -10.57
CA LYS A 276 6.95 -11.26 -9.61
C LYS A 276 6.73 -12.38 -8.56
N PRO A 277 7.45 -13.52 -8.61
CA PRO A 277 7.21 -14.63 -7.68
C PRO A 277 7.43 -14.26 -6.21
N TRP A 278 8.44 -13.43 -5.94
CA TRP A 278 8.72 -12.92 -4.59
C TRP A 278 7.60 -12.01 -4.05
N TRP A 279 6.91 -11.29 -4.94
CA TRP A 279 5.80 -10.40 -4.58
C TRP A 279 4.55 -11.21 -4.23
N VAL A 280 4.24 -12.24 -5.04
CA VAL A 280 3.15 -13.18 -4.75
C VAL A 280 3.40 -13.94 -3.46
N HIS A 281 4.66 -14.28 -3.16
CA HIS A 281 5.05 -14.85 -1.86
C HIS A 281 4.82 -13.85 -0.71
N LYS A 282 5.37 -12.63 -0.82
CA LYS A 282 5.22 -11.52 0.16
C LYS A 282 3.76 -11.24 0.53
N PHE A 283 2.85 -11.26 -0.45
CA PHE A 283 1.42 -10.99 -0.25
C PHE A 283 0.53 -12.23 -0.23
N THR A 284 1.09 -13.44 -0.11
CA THR A 284 0.32 -14.70 -0.03
C THR A 284 -0.81 -14.67 1.02
N PRO A 285 -0.65 -14.11 2.25
CA PRO A 285 -1.75 -14.02 3.22
C PRO A 285 -2.93 -13.17 2.75
N LEU A 286 -2.68 -12.10 1.99
CA LEU A 286 -3.74 -11.22 1.45
C LEU A 286 -4.39 -11.86 0.22
N LEU A 287 -3.59 -12.39 -0.70
CA LEU A 287 -4.08 -13.05 -1.92
C LEU A 287 -4.98 -14.25 -1.59
N LYS A 288 -4.57 -15.11 -0.64
CA LYS A 288 -5.39 -16.23 -0.12
C LYS A 288 -6.62 -15.81 0.70
N LYS A 289 -6.77 -14.52 1.02
CA LYS A 289 -7.96 -13.99 1.70
C LYS A 289 -8.92 -13.27 0.75
N LEU A 290 -8.49 -12.99 -0.48
CA LEU A 290 -9.31 -12.44 -1.57
C LEU A 290 -9.71 -13.51 -2.60
N SER A 291 -8.95 -14.60 -2.72
CA SER A 291 -9.24 -15.73 -3.60
C SER A 291 -9.02 -17.08 -2.90
N ASN A 292 -9.94 -18.01 -3.14
CA ASN A 292 -9.84 -19.42 -2.75
C ASN A 292 -8.96 -20.24 -3.73
N TYR A 293 -8.49 -19.62 -4.81
CA TYR A 293 -7.83 -20.27 -5.96
C TYR A 293 -6.34 -19.94 -6.05
N GLY A 294 -5.58 -20.80 -6.73
CA GLY A 294 -4.16 -20.55 -7.01
C GLY A 294 -3.97 -19.45 -8.05
N VAL A 295 -3.07 -18.50 -7.79
CA VAL A 295 -2.78 -17.40 -8.74
C VAL A 295 -2.10 -17.94 -10.00
N ILE A 296 -2.64 -17.60 -11.17
CA ILE A 296 -2.07 -17.96 -12.48
C ILE A 296 -0.97 -16.96 -12.87
N ASN A 297 0.15 -17.46 -13.37
CA ASN A 297 1.26 -16.66 -13.90
C ASN A 297 1.04 -16.37 -15.39
N PHE A 298 0.39 -15.25 -15.70
CA PHE A 298 -0.01 -14.90 -17.07
C PHE A 298 1.20 -14.78 -18.02
N ASP A 299 2.39 -14.40 -17.53
CA ASP A 299 3.58 -14.24 -18.37
C ASP A 299 4.23 -15.57 -18.80
N LYS A 300 3.78 -16.71 -18.23
CA LYS A 300 4.36 -18.05 -18.49
C LYS A 300 3.35 -19.15 -18.76
N ASP A 301 2.07 -18.89 -18.54
CA ASP A 301 1.03 -19.89 -18.75
C ASP A 301 0.74 -20.12 -20.24
N GLY A 302 0.51 -21.38 -20.62
CA GLY A 302 0.26 -21.83 -21.98
C GLY A 302 -1.12 -22.46 -22.20
N GLU A 303 -1.96 -22.45 -21.18
CA GLU A 303 -3.35 -22.91 -21.21
C GLU A 303 -4.31 -21.79 -21.66
N VAL A 304 -5.52 -22.17 -22.08
CA VAL A 304 -6.61 -21.27 -22.41
C VAL A 304 -7.69 -21.42 -21.35
N HIS A 305 -7.85 -20.37 -20.54
CA HIS A 305 -8.74 -20.35 -19.39
C HIS A 305 -10.07 -19.70 -19.77
N CYS A 306 -11.16 -20.45 -19.68
CA CYS A 306 -12.49 -20.01 -20.03
C CYS A 306 -13.35 -19.67 -18.81
N PHE A 307 -14.06 -18.54 -18.87
CA PHE A 307 -14.84 -17.95 -17.80
C PHE A 307 -16.19 -17.45 -18.31
N ARG A 308 -17.17 -17.28 -17.41
CA ARG A 308 -18.45 -16.60 -17.71
C ARG A 308 -18.49 -15.11 -17.34
N ARG A 309 -17.53 -14.65 -16.54
CA ARG A 309 -17.34 -13.25 -16.12
C ARG A 309 -15.85 -12.94 -16.05
N GLY A 310 -15.46 -11.70 -16.37
CA GLY A 310 -14.07 -11.28 -16.39
C GLY A 310 -13.90 -9.80 -16.11
N HIS A 311 -12.77 -9.43 -15.51
CA HIS A 311 -12.40 -8.07 -15.18
C HIS A 311 -10.95 -7.82 -15.61
N LEU A 312 -10.71 -6.80 -16.43
CA LEU A 312 -9.36 -6.43 -16.90
C LEU A 312 -8.99 -5.04 -16.35
N GLY A 313 -7.87 -4.98 -15.62
CA GLY A 313 -7.52 -3.83 -14.78
C GLY A 313 -8.07 -3.99 -13.35
N LEU A 314 -7.94 -2.93 -12.54
CA LEU A 314 -8.43 -2.87 -11.15
C LEU A 314 -9.04 -1.49 -10.89
N TYR A 315 -10.14 -1.43 -10.14
CA TYR A 315 -10.70 -0.18 -9.64
C TYR A 315 -9.71 0.54 -8.72
N ARG A 316 -9.47 1.84 -8.92
CA ARG A 316 -8.59 2.65 -8.05
C ARG A 316 -9.23 4.00 -7.72
N ASP A 317 -9.12 4.38 -6.45
CA ASP A 317 -9.36 5.74 -5.98
C ASP A 317 -8.03 6.49 -5.79
N ARG A 318 -7.63 6.84 -4.57
CA ARG A 318 -6.46 7.66 -4.28
C ARG A 318 -5.44 6.89 -3.45
N ASP A 319 -4.25 7.45 -3.33
CA ASP A 319 -3.15 6.80 -2.65
C ASP A 319 -3.45 6.69 -1.14
N LEU A 320 -3.73 5.46 -0.69
CA LEU A 320 -4.21 5.10 0.66
C LEU A 320 -5.58 5.70 1.04
N ILE A 321 -6.42 6.06 0.05
CA ILE A 321 -7.76 6.60 0.24
C ILE A 321 -8.77 5.76 -0.55
N ILE A 322 -9.91 5.46 0.10
CA ILE A 322 -11.12 4.94 -0.54
C ILE A 322 -12.26 5.85 -0.12
N SER A 323 -12.80 6.63 -1.07
CA SER A 323 -13.96 7.49 -0.90
C SER A 323 -15.19 6.92 -1.65
N PRO A 324 -16.43 7.33 -1.30
CA PRO A 324 -17.61 7.02 -2.10
C PRO A 324 -17.48 7.60 -3.52
N HIS A 325 -17.58 6.77 -4.56
CA HIS A 325 -17.57 7.23 -5.96
C HIS A 325 -18.22 6.20 -6.88
N PRO A 326 -19.17 6.57 -7.77
CA PRO A 326 -19.93 5.61 -8.56
C PRO A 326 -19.06 4.76 -9.50
N THR A 327 -17.93 5.28 -9.98
CA THR A 327 -17.04 4.57 -10.93
C THR A 327 -15.73 4.06 -10.32
N ARG A 328 -15.20 4.71 -9.26
CA ARG A 328 -13.94 4.31 -8.61
C ARG A 328 -14.14 3.35 -7.45
N ASN A 329 -15.32 3.42 -6.82
CA ASN A 329 -15.72 2.60 -5.68
C ASN A 329 -17.22 2.27 -5.78
N PRO A 330 -17.67 1.58 -6.85
CA PRO A 330 -19.08 1.28 -7.11
C PRO A 330 -19.77 0.46 -6.01
N ARG A 331 -18.98 -0.11 -5.10
CA ARG A 331 -19.41 -1.00 -4.00
C ARG A 331 -19.32 -0.31 -2.62
N ASN A 332 -19.01 0.99 -2.59
CA ASN A 332 -18.98 1.88 -1.42
C ASN A 332 -18.19 1.33 -0.20
N TYR A 333 -17.02 0.74 -0.46
CA TYR A 333 -16.07 0.36 0.59
C TYR A 333 -15.43 1.59 1.24
N SER A 334 -14.76 1.39 2.38
CA SER A 334 -13.93 2.40 3.05
C SER A 334 -12.55 1.85 3.42
N MET A 335 -11.61 2.74 3.79
CA MET A 335 -10.31 2.30 4.35
C MET A 335 -10.47 1.53 5.67
N VAL A 336 -11.51 1.77 6.45
CA VAL A 336 -11.83 0.97 7.65
C VAL A 336 -12.15 -0.49 7.28
N ASP A 337 -12.78 -0.74 6.14
CA ASP A 337 -13.06 -2.09 5.65
C ASP A 337 -11.79 -2.79 5.14
N TYR A 338 -10.88 -2.04 4.51
CA TYR A 338 -9.56 -2.52 4.13
C TYR A 338 -8.72 -2.89 5.37
N ASN A 339 -8.64 -2.02 6.39
CA ASN A 339 -7.95 -2.32 7.65
C ASN A 339 -8.58 -3.55 8.34
N ARG A 340 -9.92 -3.70 8.32
CA ARG A 340 -10.60 -4.91 8.83
C ARG A 340 -10.30 -6.16 7.99
N PHE A 341 -10.10 -6.03 6.68
CA PHE A 341 -9.61 -7.12 5.83
C PHE A 341 -8.17 -7.51 6.20
N LEU A 342 -7.24 -6.55 6.29
CA LEU A 342 -5.84 -6.78 6.67
C LEU A 342 -5.71 -7.48 8.02
N ARG A 343 -6.45 -7.01 9.05
CA ARG A 343 -6.48 -7.67 10.37
C ARG A 343 -6.88 -9.14 10.27
N ARG A 344 -7.94 -9.47 9.51
CA ARG A 344 -8.43 -10.84 9.31
C ARG A 344 -7.54 -11.70 8.41
N ALA A 345 -6.69 -11.09 7.57
CA ALA A 345 -5.78 -11.80 6.68
C ALA A 345 -4.43 -12.13 7.35
N PHE A 346 -3.93 -11.24 8.22
CA PHE A 346 -2.69 -11.46 8.98
C PHE A 346 -2.90 -12.02 10.39
N GLY A 347 -4.13 -12.01 10.93
CA GLY A 347 -4.45 -12.48 12.28
C GLY A 347 -4.21 -11.45 13.39
N LEU A 348 -4.31 -10.16 13.05
CA LEU A 348 -3.95 -9.05 13.94
C LEU A 348 -5.08 -8.77 14.95
N PRO A 349 -4.84 -8.94 16.27
CA PRO A 349 -5.92 -8.99 17.24
C PRO A 349 -6.58 -7.64 17.52
N ARG A 350 -5.86 -6.51 17.53
CA ARG A 350 -6.34 -5.25 18.12
C ARG A 350 -7.19 -4.41 17.16
N ASP A 351 -8.39 -4.02 17.61
CA ASP A 351 -9.28 -3.03 16.97
C ASP A 351 -8.96 -1.60 17.37
N SER A 352 -8.64 -1.38 18.66
CA SER A 352 -8.48 -0.06 19.29
C SER A 352 -7.12 0.11 20.00
N PRO A 353 -6.72 1.35 20.33
CA PRO A 353 -5.76 1.68 21.38
C PRO A 353 -6.03 1.00 22.72
N ALA A 354 -5.02 1.00 23.58
CA ALA A 354 -5.15 0.57 24.97
C ALA A 354 -5.86 1.66 25.77
N VAL A 355 -6.75 1.26 26.69
CA VAL A 355 -7.41 2.21 27.60
C VAL A 355 -6.37 2.71 28.62
N LEU A 356 -5.96 3.96 28.46
CA LEU A 356 -4.96 4.62 29.30
C LEU A 356 -5.55 5.11 30.63
N GLY A 357 -4.67 5.50 31.56
CA GLY A 357 -5.02 6.16 32.81
C GLY A 357 -4.58 5.41 34.06
N ASP A 358 -4.59 6.12 35.19
CA ASP A 358 -4.00 5.67 36.47
C ASP A 358 -4.54 4.32 36.97
N LYS A 359 -5.80 4.00 36.62
CA LYS A 359 -6.46 2.72 36.99
C LYS A 359 -5.92 1.51 36.23
N THR A 360 -5.37 1.68 35.03
CA THR A 360 -4.76 0.59 34.25
C THR A 360 -3.25 0.56 34.40
N GLY A 361 -2.62 1.69 34.74
CA GLY A 361 -1.16 1.83 34.81
C GLY A 361 -0.45 1.60 33.48
N ALA A 362 -1.20 1.53 32.38
CA ALA A 362 -0.69 1.14 31.07
C ALA A 362 -0.04 2.34 30.36
N LYS A 363 1.27 2.24 30.12
CA LYS A 363 1.98 3.18 29.24
C LYS A 363 1.52 3.00 27.79
N PRO A 364 1.21 4.08 27.04
CA PRO A 364 0.90 4.00 25.61
C PRO A 364 2.12 3.50 24.83
N LYS A 365 1.91 2.55 23.92
CA LYS A 365 2.99 1.91 23.16
C LYS A 365 3.29 2.70 21.90
N MET A 366 4.52 3.19 21.76
CA MET A 366 4.97 3.88 20.56
C MET A 366 5.91 2.99 19.74
N LEU A 367 5.54 2.74 18.48
CA LEU A 367 6.45 2.15 17.50
C LEU A 367 7.12 3.27 16.69
N MET A 368 8.44 3.39 16.80
CA MET A 368 9.25 4.29 15.97
C MET A 368 9.82 3.51 14.79
N ILE A 369 9.55 3.94 13.55
CA ILE A 369 10.10 3.29 12.36
C ILE A 369 11.52 3.82 12.08
N GLU A 370 12.52 2.99 12.33
CA GLU A 370 13.90 3.23 11.88
C GLU A 370 13.99 3.12 10.35
N ARG A 371 14.88 3.90 9.73
CA ARG A 371 15.20 3.83 8.31
C ARG A 371 16.73 3.86 8.16
N LYS A 372 17.36 2.82 7.61
CA LYS A 372 18.82 2.79 7.41
C LYS A 372 19.26 3.37 6.05
N GLY A 373 18.35 3.43 5.07
CA GLY A 373 18.56 3.94 3.72
C GLY A 373 18.62 5.47 3.62
N THR A 374 17.47 6.13 3.38
CA THR A 374 17.32 7.60 3.34
C THR A 374 16.13 8.07 4.18
N ARG A 375 16.12 9.35 4.57
CA ARG A 375 15.19 9.93 5.56
C ARG A 375 15.34 9.26 6.92
N LYS A 376 16.59 9.11 7.35
CA LYS A 376 16.96 8.68 8.70
C LYS A 376 16.59 9.78 9.69
N LEU A 377 16.18 9.38 10.90
CA LEU A 377 16.16 10.26 12.06
C LEU A 377 17.52 10.14 12.74
N LEU A 378 18.40 11.13 12.57
CA LEU A 378 19.81 11.03 12.95
C LEU A 378 20.01 10.97 14.47
N ASN A 379 19.15 11.63 15.23
CA ASN A 379 19.11 11.60 16.69
C ASN A 379 17.96 10.71 17.23
N LEU A 380 17.78 9.53 16.60
CA LEU A 380 16.75 8.56 16.98
C LEU A 380 16.75 8.21 18.47
N HIS A 381 17.93 8.10 19.09
CA HIS A 381 18.07 7.81 20.52
C HIS A 381 17.56 8.94 21.41
N ASP A 382 17.86 10.21 21.10
CA ASP A 382 17.41 11.37 21.87
C ASP A 382 15.88 11.54 21.79
N VAL A 383 15.30 11.27 20.61
CA VAL A 383 13.85 11.32 20.41
C VAL A 383 13.15 10.14 21.11
N ALA A 384 13.75 8.94 21.10
CA ALA A 384 13.25 7.80 21.85
C ALA A 384 13.26 8.07 23.36
N ALA A 385 14.37 8.57 23.90
CA ALA A 385 14.48 8.94 25.32
C ALA A 385 13.46 10.01 25.73
N LEU A 386 13.26 11.05 24.90
CA LEU A 386 12.20 12.05 25.12
C LEU A 386 10.81 11.40 25.18
N CYS A 387 10.53 10.39 24.36
CA CYS A 387 9.25 9.68 24.40
C CYS A 387 9.11 8.82 25.67
N GLU A 388 10.18 8.17 26.13
CA GLU A 388 10.17 7.41 27.38
C GLU A 388 10.00 8.29 28.62
N ASP A 389 10.66 9.46 28.65
CA ASP A 389 10.50 10.53 29.66
C ASP A 389 9.07 11.11 29.68
N LEU A 390 8.43 11.20 28.51
CA LEU A 390 7.02 11.58 28.37
C LEU A 390 6.03 10.46 28.74
N GLY A 391 6.53 9.27 29.11
CA GLY A 391 5.71 8.17 29.61
C GLY A 391 5.31 7.13 28.57
N PHE A 392 5.72 7.25 27.29
CA PHE A 392 5.51 6.19 26.31
C PHE A 392 6.31 4.91 26.67
N ALA A 393 5.82 3.76 26.20
CA ALA A 393 6.59 2.53 26.10
C ALA A 393 7.10 2.41 24.65
N VAL A 394 8.37 2.74 24.43
CA VAL A 394 8.93 2.87 23.08
C VAL A 394 9.41 1.52 22.55
N THR A 395 9.24 1.30 21.25
CA THR A 395 9.87 0.22 20.49
C THR A 395 10.40 0.79 19.18
N VAL A 396 11.65 0.52 18.85
CA VAL A 396 12.27 0.92 17.57
C VAL A 396 12.35 -0.30 16.66
N ALA A 397 11.92 -0.16 15.40
CA ALA A 397 12.10 -1.21 14.39
C ALA A 397 12.19 -0.66 12.97
N GLU A 398 13.02 -1.26 12.12
CA GLU A 398 13.02 -1.02 10.68
C GLU A 398 11.98 -1.91 9.98
N ALA A 399 11.27 -1.35 8.99
CA ALA A 399 10.34 -2.10 8.15
C ALA A 399 11.11 -2.93 7.10
N GLY A 400 10.86 -4.25 7.08
CA GLY A 400 11.57 -5.20 6.22
C GLY A 400 10.66 -6.01 5.28
N ALA A 401 11.19 -7.11 4.74
CA ALA A 401 10.46 -7.99 3.83
C ALA A 401 9.35 -8.81 4.51
N ASP A 402 9.46 -9.07 5.82
CA ASP A 402 8.40 -9.70 6.62
C ASP A 402 7.28 -8.70 6.94
N VAL A 403 6.34 -8.58 5.99
CA VAL A 403 5.15 -7.74 6.13
C VAL A 403 4.29 -8.20 7.33
N ARG A 404 4.23 -9.51 7.63
CA ARG A 404 3.39 -10.02 8.72
C ARG A 404 3.96 -9.66 10.09
N GLY A 405 5.22 -10.02 10.36
CA GLY A 405 5.86 -9.72 11.65
C GLY A 405 6.02 -8.22 11.90
N PHE A 406 6.07 -7.39 10.85
CA PHE A 406 5.99 -5.93 11.01
C PHE A 406 4.55 -5.45 11.26
N ALA A 407 3.55 -5.99 10.57
CA ALA A 407 2.13 -5.68 10.82
C ALA A 407 1.70 -6.05 12.26
N GLU A 408 2.20 -7.16 12.80
CA GLU A 408 1.99 -7.56 14.20
C GLU A 408 2.58 -6.55 15.19
N LYS A 409 3.78 -6.00 14.92
CA LYS A 409 4.38 -4.92 15.73
C LYS A 409 3.58 -3.62 15.65
N VAL A 410 3.09 -3.25 14.48
CA VAL A 410 2.32 -2.01 14.28
C VAL A 410 0.94 -2.12 14.92
N ASN A 411 0.25 -3.24 14.75
CA ASN A 411 -1.04 -3.46 15.40
C ASN A 411 -0.92 -3.53 16.93
N ALA A 412 0.24 -3.94 17.46
CA ALA A 412 0.53 -3.91 18.89
C ALA A 412 0.75 -2.51 19.47
N ALA A 413 0.94 -1.48 18.65
CA ALA A 413 1.19 -0.09 19.07
C ALA A 413 -0.09 0.74 19.22
N ASP A 414 0.01 1.82 20.00
CA ASP A 414 -1.00 2.87 20.17
C ASP A 414 -0.60 4.16 19.43
N VAL A 415 0.71 4.36 19.20
CA VAL A 415 1.27 5.42 18.34
C VAL A 415 2.26 4.83 17.33
N LEU A 416 2.20 5.28 16.08
CA LEU A 416 3.23 5.04 15.07
C LEU A 416 3.96 6.35 14.74
N LEU A 417 5.28 6.39 14.91
CA LEU A 417 6.11 7.57 14.67
C LEU A 417 7.13 7.29 13.56
N ALA A 418 7.14 8.10 12.49
CA ALA A 418 8.16 7.98 11.45
C ALA A 418 8.38 9.26 10.63
N VAL A 419 9.52 9.32 9.94
CA VAL A 419 9.81 10.34 8.91
C VAL A 419 9.08 10.00 7.60
N HIS A 420 8.53 11.03 6.93
CA HIS A 420 7.71 10.92 5.73
C HIS A 420 8.24 9.93 4.67
N GLY A 421 7.45 8.93 4.32
CA GLY A 421 7.76 7.99 3.24
C GLY A 421 7.09 6.64 3.41
N ALA A 422 7.40 5.71 2.51
CA ALA A 422 6.75 4.40 2.41
C ALA A 422 6.74 3.53 3.69
N GLY A 423 7.52 3.88 4.72
CA GLY A 423 7.39 3.30 6.06
C GLY A 423 6.06 3.66 6.75
N LEU A 424 5.58 4.90 6.60
CA LEU A 424 4.30 5.35 7.15
C LEU A 424 3.09 4.63 6.53
N THR A 425 3.23 3.99 5.36
CA THR A 425 2.20 3.11 4.76
C THR A 425 1.71 2.05 5.76
N ASN A 426 2.56 1.63 6.70
CA ASN A 426 2.20 0.69 7.74
C ASN A 426 1.06 1.17 8.67
N GLN A 427 0.65 2.44 8.61
CA GLN A 427 -0.58 2.93 9.28
C GLN A 427 -1.82 2.07 9.01
N ILE A 428 -1.88 1.36 7.87
CA ILE A 428 -2.96 0.41 7.52
C ILE A 428 -3.11 -0.77 8.51
N PHE A 429 -2.13 -0.99 9.39
CA PHE A 429 -2.15 -2.02 10.43
C PHE A 429 -2.46 -1.47 11.83
N LEU A 430 -2.51 -0.14 12.00
CA LEU A 430 -2.83 0.48 13.29
C LEU A 430 -4.28 0.17 13.71
N PRO A 431 -4.54 0.07 15.03
CA PRO A 431 -5.88 0.07 15.57
C PRO A 431 -6.63 1.39 15.26
N THR A 432 -7.94 1.34 15.00
CA THR A 432 -8.79 2.52 14.86
C THR A 432 -8.79 3.34 16.16
N GLY A 433 -8.52 4.64 16.07
CA GLY A 433 -8.28 5.55 17.19
C GLY A 433 -6.81 5.74 17.55
N ALA A 434 -5.88 4.94 17.02
CA ALA A 434 -4.45 5.12 17.26
C ALA A 434 -3.90 6.38 16.57
N VAL A 435 -2.75 6.89 17.06
CA VAL A 435 -2.13 8.13 16.56
C VAL A 435 -1.03 7.82 15.54
N LEU A 436 -1.07 8.50 14.40
CA LEU A 436 0.06 8.61 13.48
C LEU A 436 0.81 9.92 13.75
N VAL A 437 2.10 9.83 14.10
CA VAL A 437 3.00 10.98 14.28
C VAL A 437 3.98 11.03 13.11
N GLN A 438 3.83 12.03 12.26
CA GLN A 438 4.63 12.20 11.05
C GLN A 438 5.65 13.32 11.18
N ILE A 439 6.92 12.98 11.00
CA ILE A 439 7.99 13.97 10.81
C ILE A 439 8.07 14.31 9.31
N VAL A 440 7.76 15.56 8.96
CA VAL A 440 7.70 16.07 7.59
C VAL A 440 9.04 16.73 7.21
N PRO A 441 9.77 16.22 6.20
CA PRO A 441 11.05 16.79 5.75
C PRO A 441 10.95 18.20 5.17
N TRP A 442 12.08 18.92 5.12
CA TRP A 442 12.17 20.26 4.57
C TRP A 442 11.87 20.28 3.07
N GLY A 443 11.32 21.40 2.58
CA GLY A 443 11.14 21.65 1.14
C GLY A 443 9.68 21.64 0.67
N LYS A 444 8.78 22.30 1.41
CA LYS A 444 7.36 22.49 1.06
C LYS A 444 6.60 21.17 0.81
N MET A 445 6.75 20.25 1.76
CA MET A 445 6.18 18.89 1.71
C MET A 445 4.70 18.81 2.14
N ASP A 446 4.08 19.93 2.48
CA ASP A 446 2.77 20.11 3.10
C ASP A 446 1.65 19.33 2.37
N TRP A 447 1.56 19.50 1.04
CA TRP A 447 0.57 18.81 0.21
C TRP A 447 0.79 17.28 0.20
N MET A 448 2.05 16.82 0.16
CA MET A 448 2.36 15.39 0.16
C MET A 448 2.19 14.75 1.53
N ALA A 449 2.48 15.48 2.62
CA ALA A 449 2.18 15.03 3.97
C ALA A 449 0.68 14.77 4.13
N THR A 450 -0.13 15.77 3.76
CA THR A 450 -1.59 15.71 3.77
C THR A 450 -2.13 14.57 2.89
N ASN A 451 -1.76 14.51 1.61
CA ASN A 451 -2.41 13.60 0.64
C ASN A 451 -1.90 12.16 0.69
N PHE A 452 -0.65 11.90 1.12
CA PHE A 452 -0.12 10.53 1.20
C PHE A 452 -0.31 9.85 2.56
N TYR A 453 -0.52 10.61 3.65
CA TYR A 453 -0.62 10.04 4.99
C TYR A 453 -1.64 10.74 5.89
N GLY A 454 -1.73 12.08 5.89
CA GLY A 454 -2.63 12.83 6.78
C GLY A 454 -4.12 12.60 6.56
N GLN A 455 -4.61 12.72 5.32
CA GLN A 455 -5.99 12.37 4.98
C GLN A 455 -6.24 10.85 5.01
N PRO A 456 -5.35 9.99 4.46
CA PRO A 456 -5.44 8.53 4.65
C PRO A 456 -5.60 8.09 6.11
N ALA A 457 -4.90 8.70 7.06
CA ALA A 457 -5.03 8.43 8.48
C ALA A 457 -6.46 8.69 8.96
N ARG A 458 -7.05 9.83 8.58
CA ARG A 458 -8.43 10.21 8.94
C ARG A 458 -9.46 9.26 8.32
N ASP A 459 -9.27 8.85 7.07
CA ASP A 459 -10.12 7.87 6.37
C ASP A 459 -10.05 6.46 7.02
N MET A 460 -8.90 6.10 7.62
CA MET A 460 -8.72 4.90 8.45
C MET A 460 -9.28 5.06 9.88
N ARG A 461 -9.80 6.24 10.25
CA ARG A 461 -10.16 6.66 11.62
C ARG A 461 -8.99 6.59 12.61
N LEU A 462 -7.83 7.05 12.17
CA LEU A 462 -6.66 7.32 13.01
C LEU A 462 -6.61 8.80 13.38
N ARG A 463 -5.99 9.07 14.52
CA ARG A 463 -5.58 10.41 14.96
C ARG A 463 -4.30 10.80 14.23
N TYR A 464 -4.05 12.09 13.97
CA TYR A 464 -2.92 12.52 13.13
C TYR A 464 -2.26 13.80 13.63
N VAL A 465 -0.96 13.69 13.90
CA VAL A 465 -0.07 14.78 14.32
C VAL A 465 1.11 14.85 13.35
N GLU A 466 1.43 16.05 12.87
CA GLU A 466 2.56 16.29 11.97
C GLU A 466 3.53 17.34 12.53
N TYR A 467 4.83 17.12 12.29
CA TYR A 467 5.91 18.01 12.70
C TYR A 467 6.79 18.37 11.48
N TYR A 468 6.77 19.63 11.10
CA TYR A 468 7.60 20.15 10.02
C TYR A 468 9.01 20.48 10.51
N VAL A 469 10.02 19.83 9.91
CA VAL A 469 11.41 20.14 10.22
C VAL A 469 11.83 21.48 9.60
N SER A 470 12.65 22.23 10.32
CA SER A 470 13.20 23.53 9.91
C SER A 470 14.49 23.40 9.10
N GLU A 471 14.98 24.54 8.58
CA GLU A 471 16.30 24.67 7.92
C GLU A 471 17.44 24.10 8.79
N GLU A 472 17.34 24.20 10.12
CA GLU A 472 18.35 23.69 11.05
C GLU A 472 18.27 22.19 11.34
N GLU A 473 17.17 21.53 10.98
CA GLU A 473 16.91 20.11 11.26
C GLU A 473 17.07 19.21 10.03
N THR A 474 17.42 19.79 8.86
CA THR A 474 17.65 19.06 7.61
C THR A 474 19.13 18.98 7.24
N THR A 475 19.57 17.79 6.82
CA THR A 475 20.91 17.58 6.23
C THR A 475 21.13 18.25 4.87
N LEU A 476 20.14 18.97 4.33
CA LEU A 476 20.33 19.81 3.16
C LEU A 476 21.28 20.98 3.45
N LYS A 477 21.33 21.48 4.70
CA LYS A 477 22.20 22.59 5.11
C LYS A 477 23.70 22.26 5.06
N ASP A 478 24.02 20.97 5.08
CA ASP A 478 25.39 20.45 4.99
C ASP A 478 25.81 20.20 3.52
N LYS A 479 24.87 20.34 2.57
CA LYS A 479 25.04 20.05 1.13
C LYS A 479 24.92 21.29 0.24
N TYR A 480 24.20 22.32 0.69
CA TYR A 480 23.90 23.52 -0.06
C TYR A 480 24.08 24.77 0.83
N PRO A 481 24.58 25.89 0.30
CA PRO A 481 24.68 27.14 1.06
C PRO A 481 23.29 27.76 1.29
N ARG A 482 23.14 28.59 2.33
CA ARG A 482 21.84 29.11 2.80
C ARG A 482 21.11 30.03 1.81
N ASP A 483 21.80 30.54 0.81
CA ASP A 483 21.27 31.34 -0.31
C ASP A 483 20.76 30.49 -1.49
N HIS A 484 21.09 29.20 -1.52
CA HIS A 484 20.64 28.26 -2.55
C HIS A 484 19.11 28.11 -2.58
N TYR A 485 18.55 27.88 -3.78
CA TYR A 485 17.10 27.81 -3.98
C TYR A 485 16.41 26.71 -3.15
N VAL A 486 17.11 25.63 -2.77
CA VAL A 486 16.60 24.61 -1.82
C VAL A 486 16.10 25.20 -0.48
N PHE A 487 16.56 26.39 -0.10
CA PHE A 487 16.04 27.15 1.04
C PHE A 487 15.20 28.36 0.64
N LYS A 488 15.60 29.09 -0.42
CA LYS A 488 14.96 30.36 -0.82
C LYS A 488 13.70 30.18 -1.69
N ASP A 489 13.69 29.18 -2.56
CA ASP A 489 12.51 28.75 -3.32
C ASP A 489 12.52 27.22 -3.49
N PRO A 490 12.02 26.47 -2.49
CA PRO A 490 11.89 25.03 -2.61
C PRO A 490 10.91 24.60 -3.71
N MET A 491 9.97 25.47 -4.13
CA MET A 491 8.98 25.13 -5.16
C MET A 491 9.65 25.00 -6.55
N ALA A 492 10.77 25.66 -6.78
CA ALA A 492 11.62 25.43 -7.96
C ALA A 492 12.10 23.96 -8.08
N ILE A 493 12.17 23.19 -6.97
CA ILE A 493 12.46 21.74 -7.02
C ILE A 493 11.21 20.96 -7.46
N HIS A 494 10.02 21.35 -6.98
CA HIS A 494 8.75 20.69 -7.38
C HIS A 494 8.43 20.94 -8.86
N ALA A 495 8.73 22.13 -9.36
CA ALA A 495 8.58 22.49 -10.77
C ALA A 495 9.45 21.66 -11.72
N GLN A 496 10.59 21.13 -11.25
CA GLN A 496 11.44 20.16 -11.95
C GLN A 496 10.89 18.71 -11.91
N GLY A 497 9.73 18.50 -11.28
CA GLY A 497 9.06 17.20 -11.23
C GLY A 497 9.63 16.22 -10.20
N TRP A 498 9.06 15.02 -10.20
CA TRP A 498 9.35 13.99 -9.19
C TRP A 498 10.83 13.58 -9.09
N PRO A 499 11.66 13.49 -10.15
CA PRO A 499 13.06 13.09 -10.01
C PRO A 499 13.89 14.06 -9.16
N ALA A 500 13.74 15.38 -9.38
CA ALA A 500 14.47 16.40 -8.62
C ALA A 500 14.04 16.41 -7.15
N LEU A 501 12.72 16.31 -6.90
CA LEU A 501 12.19 16.19 -5.55
C LEU A 501 12.66 14.89 -4.86
N ALA A 502 12.65 13.76 -5.57
CA ALA A 502 13.07 12.47 -5.06
C ALA A 502 14.57 12.44 -4.72
N GLU A 503 15.41 13.07 -5.55
CA GLU A 503 16.86 13.13 -5.37
C GLU A 503 17.27 14.10 -4.25
N ILE A 504 16.67 15.29 -4.19
CA ILE A 504 17.04 16.34 -3.22
C ILE A 504 16.25 16.18 -1.93
N VAL A 505 14.92 16.34 -1.99
CA VAL A 505 14.05 16.40 -0.81
C VAL A 505 13.83 15.01 -0.19
N MET A 506 13.63 13.96 -0.99
CA MET A 506 13.35 12.60 -0.47
C MET A 506 14.61 11.77 -0.16
N LYS A 507 15.81 12.35 -0.30
CA LYS A 507 17.08 11.79 0.22
C LYS A 507 17.68 12.58 1.40
N GLN A 508 17.05 13.66 1.86
CA GLN A 508 17.51 14.31 3.10
C GLN A 508 17.28 13.38 4.30
N ASP A 509 18.26 13.31 5.18
CA ASP A 509 18.08 12.82 6.55
C ASP A 509 17.78 14.00 7.49
N VAL A 510 17.16 13.74 8.63
CA VAL A 510 16.66 14.78 9.55
C VAL A 510 17.20 14.58 10.97
N MET A 511 17.46 15.68 11.68
CA MET A 511 17.86 15.70 13.09
C MET A 511 16.90 16.62 13.84
N VAL A 512 15.98 16.03 14.61
CA VAL A 512 14.83 16.76 15.18
C VAL A 512 15.22 17.47 16.48
N ASN A 513 14.86 18.75 16.60
CA ASN A 513 15.02 19.50 17.82
C ASN A 513 14.02 19.01 18.89
N VAL A 514 14.51 18.22 19.85
CA VAL A 514 13.71 17.62 20.93
C VAL A 514 12.83 18.62 21.69
N THR A 515 13.32 19.84 21.95
CA THR A 515 12.55 20.88 22.64
C THR A 515 11.36 21.38 21.83
N ARG A 516 11.53 21.56 20.51
CA ARG A 516 10.44 21.94 19.58
C ARG A 516 9.49 20.79 19.26
N PHE A 517 9.95 19.54 19.37
CA PHE A 517 9.13 18.36 19.08
C PHE A 517 8.30 17.90 20.29
N LYS A 518 8.76 18.16 21.53
CA LYS A 518 8.05 17.81 22.77
C LYS A 518 6.55 18.18 22.80
N PRO A 519 6.09 19.36 22.34
CA PRO A 519 4.66 19.70 22.29
C PRO A 519 3.83 18.79 21.36
N PHE A 520 4.42 18.28 20.28
CA PHE A 520 3.75 17.38 19.33
C PHE A 520 3.62 15.96 19.90
N LEU A 521 4.60 15.53 20.69
CA LEU A 521 4.54 14.28 21.45
C LEU A 521 3.55 14.34 22.61
N LEU A 522 3.42 15.49 23.28
CA LEU A 522 2.35 15.75 24.25
C LEU A 522 0.97 15.69 23.57
N LYS A 523 0.80 16.36 22.42
CA LYS A 523 -0.45 16.25 21.65
C LYS A 523 -0.80 14.80 21.26
N ALA A 524 0.22 13.96 21.00
CA ALA A 524 0.01 12.54 20.72
C ALA A 524 -0.38 11.69 21.96
N LEU A 525 -0.25 12.22 23.19
CA LEU A 525 -0.86 11.66 24.40
C LEU A 525 -2.30 12.17 24.57
N ASP A 526 -2.54 13.44 24.26
CA ASP A 526 -3.87 14.06 24.35
C ASP A 526 -4.86 13.38 23.38
N GLU A 527 -4.46 13.17 22.12
CA GLU A 527 -5.30 12.47 21.12
C GLU A 527 -5.49 10.97 21.39
N LEU A 528 -4.82 10.38 22.40
CA LEU A 528 -5.12 9.02 22.90
C LEU A 528 -6.12 9.00 24.06
N GLN A 529 -6.54 10.17 24.56
CA GLN A 529 -7.51 10.32 25.65
C GLN A 529 -8.92 10.73 25.15
N GLU A 530 -9.06 10.96 23.84
CA GLU A 530 -10.32 11.26 23.14
C GLU A 530 -10.93 10.04 22.42
#